data_AF-A0A399HS62-F1
#
_entry.id   AF-A0A399HS62-F1
#
_cell.length_a   1.000
_cell.length_b   1.000
_cell.length_c   1.000
_cell.angle_alpha   90.00
_cell.angle_beta   90.00
_cell.angle_gamma   90.00
#
_symmetry.space_group_name_H-M   'P 1'
#
loop_
_entity.id
_entity.type
_entity.pdbx_description
1 polymer ?
#
loop_
_entity_poly.entity_id
_entity_poly.type
_entity_poly.pdbx_seq_one_letter_code
_entity_poly.pdbx_strand_id
1 'polypeptide(L)'
;MRPTSACLAPGFLKRSLDEFKRLSNFALKLEGIRSPSKPFPLIHFNQPEDLERCKRMSDKDIGGYSTANFDYHPVTQTEPSHVRFHGTISTQLPHNQPHIQRTGYAGWRTLDRGSTIFGKSLWDVTMYNFLAIQFKSDGRKYFVNVQTESIVPTDIHQHLLHSKTPGDWETILIKWNEFVRTNHGQVVEPQREMLTQKVRTVGISLIDRIPGPYDLSISKIWATNATSEDEFLNSAPVPQLQSSQNDLKNITRKDSGFGEGSRQKIT
;
A
#
# COMPACT_ATOMS: atom_id res chain seq x y z
N MET A 1 21.02 -27.91 -10.49
CA MET A 1 20.73 -26.88 -11.51
C MET A 1 19.58 -26.05 -10.96
N ARG A 2 19.78 -24.78 -10.61
CA ARG A 2 18.72 -23.91 -10.06
C ARG A 2 17.99 -23.26 -11.24
N PRO A 3 16.68 -23.47 -11.43
CA PRO A 3 15.97 -22.80 -12.51
C PRO A 3 15.94 -21.29 -12.26
N THR A 4 16.31 -20.53 -13.28
CA THR A 4 16.29 -19.06 -13.29
C THR A 4 14.84 -18.56 -13.29
N SER A 5 14.55 -17.47 -12.57
CA SER A 5 13.22 -16.84 -12.46
C SER A 5 12.60 -16.41 -13.79
N ALA A 6 13.33 -16.50 -14.91
CA ALA A 6 12.82 -16.26 -16.26
C ALA A 6 11.80 -17.30 -16.74
N CYS A 7 11.78 -18.51 -16.16
CA CYS A 7 10.87 -19.58 -16.58
C CYS A 7 9.47 -19.51 -15.97
N LEU A 8 9.23 -18.62 -14.99
CA LEU A 8 7.96 -18.54 -14.24
C LEU A 8 7.09 -17.33 -14.60
N ALA A 9 7.63 -16.36 -15.36
CA ALA A 9 6.82 -15.24 -15.85
C ALA A 9 6.00 -15.67 -17.08
N PRO A 10 4.71 -15.28 -17.20
CA PRO A 10 3.95 -15.51 -18.43
C PRO A 10 4.75 -14.94 -19.61
N GLY A 11 4.98 -15.74 -20.65
CA GLY A 11 5.85 -15.36 -21.77
C GLY A 11 5.43 -14.04 -22.44
N PHE A 12 6.36 -13.37 -23.12
CA PHE A 12 6.14 -12.07 -23.78
C PHE A 12 4.88 -12.05 -24.69
N LEU A 13 4.64 -13.13 -25.43
CA LEU A 13 3.46 -13.28 -26.30
C LEU A 13 2.16 -13.34 -25.51
N LYS A 14 2.12 -14.12 -24.43
CA LYS A 14 0.94 -14.22 -23.54
C LYS A 14 0.58 -12.86 -22.95
N ARG A 15 1.58 -12.15 -22.39
CA ARG A 15 1.37 -10.80 -21.85
C ARG A 15 0.86 -9.81 -22.90
N SER A 16 1.36 -9.92 -24.13
CA SER A 16 0.91 -9.06 -25.23
C SER A 16 -0.53 -9.35 -25.65
N LEU A 17 -0.93 -10.62 -25.69
CA LEU A 17 -2.31 -11.01 -25.97
C LEU A 17 -3.27 -10.55 -24.86
N ASP A 18 -2.85 -10.71 -23.60
CA ASP A 18 -3.63 -10.24 -22.43
C ASP A 18 -3.83 -8.72 -22.47
N GLU A 19 -2.79 -7.97 -22.84
CA GLU A 19 -2.85 -6.51 -22.98
C GLU A 19 -3.76 -6.08 -24.14
N PHE A 20 -3.66 -6.76 -25.30
CA PHE A 20 -4.56 -6.53 -26.43
C PHE A 20 -6.02 -6.75 -26.02
N LYS A 21 -6.31 -7.88 -25.35
CA LYS A 21 -7.66 -8.19 -24.84
C LYS A 21 -8.16 -7.12 -23.87
N ARG A 22 -7.30 -6.59 -23.00
CA ARG A 22 -7.63 -5.49 -22.08
C ARG A 22 -8.04 -4.24 -22.85
N LEU A 23 -7.20 -3.81 -23.80
CA LEU A 23 -7.44 -2.61 -24.60
C LEU A 23 -8.71 -2.73 -25.46
N SER A 24 -8.95 -3.89 -26.09
CA SER A 24 -10.17 -4.15 -26.87
C SER A 24 -11.43 -4.09 -26.01
N ASN A 25 -11.41 -4.71 -24.82
CA ASN A 25 -12.56 -4.68 -23.91
C ASN A 25 -12.87 -3.25 -23.42
N PHE A 26 -11.83 -2.48 -23.08
CA PHE A 26 -11.99 -1.10 -22.66
C PHE A 26 -12.63 -0.24 -23.76
N ALA A 27 -12.16 -0.38 -25.01
CA ALA A 27 -12.71 0.33 -26.16
C ALA A 27 -14.16 -0.07 -26.46
N LEU A 28 -14.47 -1.37 -26.47
CA LEU A 28 -15.80 -1.89 -26.78
C LEU A 28 -16.86 -1.49 -25.75
N LYS A 29 -16.48 -1.42 -24.47
CA LYS A 29 -17.41 -1.09 -23.38
C LYS A 29 -17.55 0.40 -23.12
N LEU A 30 -16.85 1.26 -23.89
CA LEU A 30 -16.81 2.71 -23.65
C LEU A 30 -16.45 3.05 -22.19
N GLU A 31 -15.62 2.21 -21.55
CA GLU A 31 -15.24 2.34 -20.13
C GLU A 31 -14.45 3.63 -19.86
N GLY A 32 -14.03 4.36 -20.89
CA GLY A 32 -13.45 5.71 -20.77
C GLY A 32 -14.45 6.84 -20.51
N ILE A 33 -15.76 6.61 -20.60
CA ILE A 33 -16.80 7.65 -20.45
C ILE A 33 -17.43 7.64 -19.05
N ARG A 34 -17.34 6.54 -18.31
CA ARG A 34 -17.94 6.38 -16.98
C ARG A 34 -16.89 5.91 -15.97
N SER A 35 -16.95 6.43 -14.75
CA SER A 35 -16.12 5.92 -13.65
C SER A 35 -16.41 4.43 -13.42
N PRO A 36 -15.39 3.57 -13.34
CA PRO A 36 -15.57 2.15 -13.07
C PRO A 36 -16.24 1.90 -11.72
N SER A 37 -17.21 0.99 -11.68
CA SER A 37 -17.89 0.55 -10.47
C SER A 37 -17.21 -0.65 -9.80
N LYS A 38 -16.71 -1.58 -10.61
CA LYS A 38 -16.06 -2.83 -10.19
C LYS A 38 -14.64 -2.60 -9.68
N PRO A 39 -14.10 -3.47 -8.80
CA PRO A 39 -12.75 -3.32 -8.30
C PRO A 39 -11.72 -3.64 -9.38
N PHE A 40 -10.55 -3.03 -9.30
CA PHE A 40 -9.41 -3.32 -10.15
C PHE A 40 -8.29 -4.01 -9.35
N PRO A 41 -8.13 -5.34 -9.46
CA PRO A 41 -7.16 -6.09 -8.67
C PRO A 41 -5.72 -5.70 -9.03
N LEU A 42 -4.91 -5.35 -8.02
CA LEU A 42 -3.45 -5.17 -8.19
C LEU A 42 -2.72 -6.45 -7.80
N ILE A 43 -2.98 -6.94 -6.58
CA ILE A 43 -2.53 -8.25 -6.10
C ILE A 43 -3.59 -8.85 -5.16
N HIS A 44 -3.84 -10.15 -5.29
CA HIS A 44 -4.76 -10.91 -4.45
C HIS A 44 -4.06 -12.24 -4.17
N PHE A 45 -3.86 -12.58 -2.91
CA PHE A 45 -3.17 -13.81 -2.51
C PHE A 45 -4.19 -14.94 -2.33
N ASN A 46 -4.50 -15.63 -3.42
CA ASN A 46 -5.46 -16.73 -3.44
C ASN A 46 -4.82 -18.10 -3.54
N GLN A 47 -3.57 -18.14 -4.01
CA GLN A 47 -2.82 -19.37 -4.20
C GLN A 47 -1.34 -19.13 -3.88
N PRO A 48 -0.57 -20.18 -3.55
CA PRO A 48 0.86 -20.06 -3.25
C PRO A 48 1.67 -19.38 -4.35
N GLU A 49 1.30 -19.58 -5.63
CA GLU A 49 2.01 -19.04 -6.80
C GLU A 49 1.94 -17.51 -6.87
N ASP A 50 0.97 -16.87 -6.18
CA ASP A 50 0.89 -15.40 -6.10
C ASP A 50 2.12 -14.79 -5.39
N LEU A 51 2.81 -15.56 -4.55
CA LEU A 51 4.09 -15.17 -3.93
C LEU A 51 5.18 -14.90 -4.98
N GLU A 52 5.18 -15.63 -6.10
CA GLU A 52 6.18 -15.49 -7.16
C GLU A 52 6.09 -14.13 -7.86
N ARG A 53 4.94 -13.47 -7.74
CA ARG A 53 4.71 -12.11 -8.25
C ARG A 53 5.28 -11.04 -7.33
N CYS A 54 5.92 -11.41 -6.22
CA CYS A 54 6.45 -10.51 -5.22
C CYS A 54 7.95 -10.73 -4.99
N LYS A 55 8.64 -9.66 -4.57
CA LYS A 55 10.01 -9.71 -4.09
C LYS A 55 10.08 -9.14 -2.67
N ARG A 56 10.76 -9.89 -1.79
CA ARG A 56 11.12 -9.47 -0.44
C ARG A 56 12.41 -8.65 -0.46
N MET A 57 12.54 -7.75 0.51
CA MET A 57 13.67 -6.84 0.66
C MET A 57 13.92 -6.65 2.16
N SER A 58 15.18 -6.54 2.56
CA SER A 58 15.55 -6.18 3.93
C SER A 58 16.94 -5.56 3.94
N ASP A 59 17.33 -4.92 5.04
CA ASP A 59 18.69 -4.42 5.21
C ASP A 59 19.77 -5.52 5.12
N LYS A 60 19.39 -6.80 5.18
CA LYS A 60 20.29 -7.93 4.94
C LYS A 60 20.98 -7.86 3.57
N ASP A 61 20.33 -7.25 2.57
CA ASP A 61 20.91 -7.04 1.23
C ASP A 61 22.14 -6.11 1.27
N ILE A 62 22.27 -5.29 2.32
CA ILE A 62 23.41 -4.41 2.58
C ILE A 62 24.19 -4.84 3.84
N GLY A 63 24.05 -6.10 4.27
CA GLY A 63 24.77 -6.64 5.43
C GLY A 63 24.15 -6.34 6.80
N GLY A 64 22.94 -5.78 6.83
CA GLY A 64 22.12 -5.68 8.04
C GLY A 64 21.64 -7.04 8.55
N TYR A 65 20.91 -7.00 9.67
CA TYR A 65 20.51 -8.19 10.42
C TYR A 65 18.99 -8.34 10.53
N SER A 66 18.20 -7.51 9.85
CA SER A 66 16.75 -7.68 9.79
C SER A 66 16.38 -8.87 8.92
N THR A 67 15.26 -9.53 9.26
CA THR A 67 14.73 -10.67 8.51
C THR A 67 13.40 -10.31 7.85
N ALA A 68 13.13 -10.94 6.70
CA ALA A 68 11.90 -10.76 5.94
C ALA A 68 11.39 -12.10 5.40
N ASN A 69 10.38 -12.66 6.06
CA ASN A 69 9.66 -13.86 5.65
C ASN A 69 8.34 -13.50 4.98
N PHE A 70 7.85 -14.37 4.10
CA PHE A 70 6.66 -14.10 3.30
C PHE A 70 6.01 -15.44 2.93
N ASP A 71 5.01 -15.83 3.73
CA ASP A 71 4.47 -17.18 3.73
C ASP A 71 2.98 -17.14 3.37
N TYR A 72 2.55 -17.98 2.43
CA TYR A 72 1.16 -18.05 2.02
C TYR A 72 0.35 -18.92 2.99
N HIS A 73 -0.86 -18.45 3.31
CA HIS A 73 -1.85 -19.14 4.12
C HIS A 73 -3.15 -19.29 3.32
N PRO A 74 -3.68 -20.52 3.14
CA PRO A 74 -4.94 -20.73 2.46
C PRO A 74 -6.12 -20.18 3.28
N VAL A 75 -7.26 -20.02 2.61
CA VAL A 75 -8.51 -19.64 3.27
C VAL A 75 -8.89 -20.65 4.36
N THR A 76 -9.33 -20.16 5.50
CA THR A 76 -9.86 -20.95 6.62
C THR A 76 -11.28 -20.50 6.94
N GLN A 77 -11.93 -21.13 7.92
CA GLN A 77 -13.27 -20.72 8.35
C GLN A 77 -13.30 -19.31 8.96
N THR A 78 -12.17 -18.85 9.52
CA THR A 78 -12.07 -17.59 10.26
C THR A 78 -11.23 -16.53 9.57
N GLU A 79 -10.40 -16.90 8.60
CA GLU A 79 -9.47 -15.98 7.93
C GLU A 79 -9.49 -16.16 6.41
N PRO A 80 -9.40 -15.06 5.63
CA PRO A 80 -9.26 -15.14 4.19
C PRO A 80 -7.92 -15.77 3.80
N SER A 81 -7.79 -16.23 2.55
CA SER A 81 -6.47 -16.54 2.00
C SER A 81 -5.61 -15.29 2.00
N HIS A 82 -4.36 -15.44 2.43
CA HIS A 82 -3.48 -14.30 2.63
C HIS A 82 -2.01 -14.68 2.61
N VAL A 83 -1.17 -13.67 2.61
CA VAL A 83 0.25 -13.81 2.89
C VAL A 83 0.57 -13.22 4.26
N ARG A 84 1.44 -13.88 5.01
CA ARG A 84 1.99 -13.38 6.27
C ARG A 84 3.40 -12.85 6.02
N PHE A 85 3.57 -11.55 6.21
CA PHE A 85 4.84 -10.84 6.17
C PHE A 85 5.34 -10.64 7.61
N HIS A 86 6.34 -11.43 8.00
CA HIS A 86 6.86 -11.45 9.38
C HIS A 86 8.38 -11.54 9.43
N GLY A 87 8.94 -11.22 10.59
CA GLY A 87 10.38 -11.25 10.81
C GLY A 87 10.77 -10.51 12.07
N THR A 88 12.02 -10.05 12.12
CA THR A 88 12.56 -9.26 13.22
C THR A 88 13.40 -8.13 12.64
N ILE A 89 13.15 -6.91 13.12
CA ILE A 89 13.96 -5.74 12.79
C ILE A 89 15.18 -5.69 13.70
N SER A 90 16.34 -5.40 13.13
CA SER A 90 17.58 -5.08 13.84
C SER A 90 18.17 -3.79 13.31
N THR A 91 18.55 -2.89 14.21
CA THR A 91 19.25 -1.63 13.89
C THR A 91 20.77 -1.75 14.04
N GLN A 92 21.27 -2.97 14.24
CA GLN A 92 22.71 -3.21 14.32
C GLN A 92 23.35 -2.89 12.96
N LEU A 93 24.45 -2.14 13.00
CA LEU A 93 25.23 -1.82 11.81
C LEU A 93 26.23 -2.95 11.50
N PRO A 94 26.50 -3.24 10.21
CA PRO A 94 27.51 -4.21 9.83
C PRO A 94 28.91 -3.77 10.26
N HIS A 95 29.62 -4.62 11.00
CA HIS A 95 30.95 -4.31 11.55
C HIS A 95 32.00 -3.95 10.48
N ASN A 96 31.89 -4.54 9.28
CA ASN A 96 32.91 -4.41 8.22
C ASN A 96 32.54 -3.40 7.13
N GLN A 97 31.50 -2.58 7.32
CA GLN A 97 31.00 -1.65 6.29
C GLN A 97 30.66 -0.27 6.89
N PRO A 98 31.67 0.57 7.20
CA PRO A 98 31.48 1.85 7.90
C PRO A 98 30.71 2.91 7.09
N HIS A 99 30.58 2.72 5.77
CA HIS A 99 29.79 3.60 4.92
C HIS A 99 28.27 3.42 5.13
N ILE A 100 27.84 2.33 5.78
CA ILE A 100 26.44 2.08 6.10
C ILE A 100 26.11 2.73 7.44
N GLN A 101 25.35 3.82 7.35
CA GLN A 101 24.95 4.61 8.52
C GLN A 101 23.56 4.26 9.05
N ARG A 102 22.76 3.51 8.28
CA ARG A 102 21.35 3.20 8.62
C ARG A 102 20.96 1.80 8.18
N THR A 103 20.44 1.02 9.13
CA THR A 103 19.78 -0.28 8.96
C THR A 103 18.44 -0.26 9.71
N GLY A 104 17.75 -1.39 9.79
CA GLY A 104 16.47 -1.56 10.47
C GLY A 104 15.27 -1.45 9.53
N TYR A 105 15.31 -2.12 8.38
CA TYR A 105 14.15 -2.19 7.49
C TYR A 105 13.88 -3.59 6.95
N ALA A 106 12.61 -3.85 6.70
CA ALA A 106 12.11 -4.99 5.95
C ALA A 106 10.95 -4.54 5.04
N GLY A 107 10.72 -5.25 3.96
CA GLY A 107 9.57 -4.97 3.11
C GLY A 107 9.41 -5.97 1.98
N TRP A 108 8.36 -5.78 1.22
CA TRP A 108 8.10 -6.51 0.00
C TRP A 108 7.38 -5.61 -0.99
N ARG A 109 7.43 -5.98 -2.26
CA ARG A 109 6.63 -5.35 -3.32
C ARG A 109 6.32 -6.34 -4.42
N THR A 110 5.32 -6.06 -5.23
CA THR A 110 5.09 -6.78 -6.47
C THR A 110 6.27 -6.59 -7.43
N LEU A 111 6.52 -7.59 -8.27
CA LEU A 111 7.44 -7.47 -9.40
C LEU A 111 6.86 -6.53 -10.45
N ASP A 112 7.74 -5.95 -11.27
CA ASP A 112 7.30 -5.27 -12.50
C ASP A 112 6.59 -6.29 -13.41
N ARG A 113 5.47 -5.88 -14.03
CA ARG A 113 4.66 -6.76 -14.90
C ARG A 113 5.32 -7.11 -16.24
N GLY A 114 6.57 -6.66 -16.46
CA GLY A 114 7.34 -6.88 -17.67
C GLY A 114 6.85 -6.04 -18.87
N SER A 115 7.44 -6.31 -20.04
CA SER A 115 7.07 -5.65 -21.30
C SER A 115 6.18 -6.51 -22.18
N THR A 116 5.38 -5.84 -23.01
CA THR A 116 4.52 -6.34 -24.09
C THR A 116 4.91 -5.65 -25.41
N ILE A 117 4.30 -6.04 -26.53
CA ILE A 117 4.45 -5.33 -27.81
C ILE A 117 3.94 -3.87 -27.76
N PHE A 118 3.16 -3.52 -26.74
CA PHE A 118 2.60 -2.18 -26.53
C PHE A 118 3.42 -1.35 -25.52
N GLY A 119 4.58 -1.84 -25.09
CA GLY A 119 5.46 -1.17 -24.12
C GLY A 119 5.51 -1.88 -22.76
N LYS A 120 5.83 -1.15 -21.69
CA LYS A 120 5.82 -1.73 -20.33
C LYS A 120 4.38 -1.97 -19.89
N SER A 121 4.11 -3.13 -19.31
CA SER A 121 2.83 -3.41 -18.66
C SER A 121 2.80 -2.65 -17.33
N LEU A 122 1.89 -1.67 -17.24
CA LEU A 122 1.68 -0.81 -16.09
C LEU A 122 0.21 -0.89 -15.70
N TRP A 123 -0.10 -0.65 -14.43
CA TRP A 123 -1.48 -0.44 -14.02
C TRP A 123 -1.88 1.01 -14.27
N ASP A 124 -3.03 1.17 -14.93
CA ASP A 124 -3.72 2.44 -15.03
C ASP A 124 -4.89 2.42 -14.04
N VAL A 125 -4.73 3.17 -12.96
CA VAL A 125 -5.72 3.33 -11.88
C VAL A 125 -6.29 4.74 -11.85
N THR A 126 -6.12 5.53 -12.91
CA THR A 126 -6.52 6.95 -12.98
C THR A 126 -8.00 7.17 -12.73
N MET A 127 -8.83 6.21 -13.12
CA MET A 127 -10.28 6.28 -12.93
C MET A 127 -10.77 5.76 -11.57
N TYR A 128 -9.84 5.40 -10.67
CA TYR A 128 -10.14 4.90 -9.32
C TYR A 128 -9.68 5.89 -8.26
N ASN A 129 -10.55 6.20 -7.30
CA ASN A 129 -10.29 7.18 -6.26
C ASN A 129 -9.39 6.65 -5.13
N PHE A 130 -9.47 5.35 -4.84
CA PHE A 130 -8.82 4.75 -3.69
C PHE A 130 -7.94 3.56 -4.05
N LEU A 131 -6.87 3.41 -3.27
CA LEU A 131 -6.20 2.14 -3.05
C LEU A 131 -6.80 1.48 -1.79
N ALA A 132 -7.31 0.28 -1.95
CA ALA A 132 -7.88 -0.53 -0.87
C ALA A 132 -6.92 -1.66 -0.50
N ILE A 133 -6.81 -1.94 0.79
CA ILE A 133 -5.96 -3.00 1.35
C ILE A 133 -6.72 -3.72 2.46
N GLN A 134 -6.85 -5.04 2.35
CA GLN A 134 -7.36 -5.89 3.43
C GLN A 134 -6.17 -6.54 4.15
N PHE A 135 -6.03 -6.27 5.45
CA PHE A 135 -4.87 -6.66 6.24
C PHE A 135 -5.22 -6.93 7.70
N LYS A 136 -4.30 -7.60 8.41
CA LYS A 136 -4.28 -7.80 9.87
C LYS A 136 -2.88 -7.46 10.36
N SER A 137 -2.77 -6.50 11.28
CA SER A 137 -1.50 -5.94 11.73
C SER A 137 -1.23 -6.23 13.21
N ASP A 138 0.04 -6.36 13.58
CA ASP A 138 0.52 -6.36 14.97
C ASP A 138 0.50 -4.98 15.65
N GLY A 139 0.12 -3.92 14.91
CA GLY A 139 0.07 -2.54 15.40
C GLY A 139 1.35 -1.72 15.14
N ARG A 140 2.36 -2.28 14.47
CA ARG A 140 3.53 -1.52 14.02
C ARG A 140 3.18 -0.53 12.90
N LYS A 141 4.08 0.44 12.71
CA LYS A 141 3.95 1.51 11.70
C LYS A 141 4.48 1.06 10.35
N TYR A 142 3.69 0.26 9.65
CA TYR A 142 3.98 -0.13 8.26
C TYR A 142 3.66 1.01 7.28
N PHE A 143 4.32 1.01 6.14
CA PHE A 143 4.09 1.96 5.05
C PHE A 143 3.67 1.22 3.79
N VAL A 144 2.60 1.67 3.17
CA VAL A 144 2.21 1.29 1.82
C VAL A 144 3.08 2.06 0.84
N ASN A 145 3.68 1.35 -0.10
CA ASN A 145 4.58 1.91 -1.10
C ASN A 145 4.01 1.69 -2.49
N VAL A 146 3.94 2.75 -3.28
CA VAL A 146 3.50 2.74 -4.68
C VAL A 146 4.61 3.33 -5.53
N GLN A 147 5.13 2.52 -6.46
CA GLN A 147 6.10 3.00 -7.44
C GLN A 147 5.39 3.27 -8.76
N THR A 148 5.54 4.47 -9.31
CA THR A 148 5.09 4.82 -10.65
C THR A 148 6.28 4.92 -11.60
N GLU A 149 6.04 5.06 -12.91
CA GLU A 149 7.08 5.63 -13.75
C GLU A 149 7.44 7.04 -13.22
N SER A 150 8.72 7.29 -13.02
CA SER A 150 9.28 8.60 -12.64
C SER A 150 10.60 8.78 -13.39
N ILE A 151 11.01 10.04 -13.57
CA ILE A 151 12.34 10.39 -14.08
C ILE A 151 13.40 9.87 -13.13
N VAL A 152 13.15 9.94 -11.81
CA VAL A 152 14.02 9.40 -10.77
C VAL A 152 13.50 8.01 -10.39
N PRO A 153 14.19 6.91 -10.77
CA PRO A 153 13.67 5.56 -10.58
C PRO A 153 13.50 5.15 -9.12
N THR A 154 14.19 5.83 -8.21
CA THR A 154 14.16 5.60 -6.77
C THR A 154 13.01 6.33 -6.05
N ASP A 155 12.22 7.14 -6.78
CA ASP A 155 11.03 7.77 -6.23
C ASP A 155 9.98 6.71 -5.89
N ILE A 156 9.41 6.84 -4.70
CA ILE A 156 8.34 6.00 -4.19
C ILE A 156 7.30 6.91 -3.55
N HIS A 157 6.02 6.61 -3.76
CA HIS A 157 4.92 7.28 -3.08
C HIS A 157 4.55 6.44 -1.86
N GLN A 158 4.57 7.04 -0.67
CA GLN A 158 4.38 6.34 0.60
C GLN A 158 3.18 6.87 1.36
N HIS A 159 2.47 5.98 2.02
CA HIS A 159 1.41 6.31 2.98
C HIS A 159 1.52 5.39 4.20
N LEU A 160 1.26 5.91 5.41
CA LEU A 160 1.25 5.11 6.62
C LEU A 160 0.07 4.12 6.59
N LEU A 161 0.33 2.83 6.76
CA LEU A 161 -0.70 1.81 6.99
C LEU A 161 -1.09 1.86 8.46
N HIS A 162 -2.07 2.68 8.79
CA HIS A 162 -2.56 2.81 10.16
C HIS A 162 -3.60 1.73 10.47
N SER A 163 -3.29 0.87 11.45
CA SER A 163 -4.22 -0.14 11.95
C SER A 163 -5.09 0.44 13.05
N LYS A 164 -6.42 0.32 12.92
CA LYS A 164 -7.37 0.76 13.96
C LYS A 164 -7.69 -0.37 14.93
N THR A 165 -7.60 -1.61 14.48
CA THR A 165 -7.88 -2.83 15.26
C THR A 165 -6.71 -3.81 15.14
N PRO A 166 -5.55 -3.54 15.79
CA PRO A 166 -4.42 -4.46 15.78
C PRO A 166 -4.84 -5.85 16.28
N GLY A 167 -4.41 -6.89 15.56
CA GLY A 167 -4.81 -8.28 15.81
C GLY A 167 -6.05 -8.75 15.05
N ASP A 168 -6.86 -7.84 14.51
CA ASP A 168 -8.05 -8.16 13.73
C ASP A 168 -7.88 -7.84 12.24
N TRP A 169 -8.66 -8.52 11.40
CA TRP A 169 -8.74 -8.21 9.97
C TRP A 169 -9.56 -6.95 9.74
N GLU A 170 -8.96 -5.98 9.05
CA GLU A 170 -9.62 -4.74 8.66
C GLU A 170 -9.32 -4.38 7.21
N THR A 171 -10.04 -3.39 6.68
CA THR A 171 -9.80 -2.84 5.34
C THR A 171 -9.68 -1.33 5.41
N ILE A 172 -8.61 -0.82 4.80
CA ILE A 172 -8.38 0.63 4.67
C ILE A 172 -8.59 1.06 3.23
N LEU A 173 -9.13 2.27 3.08
CA LEU A 173 -9.22 3.01 1.81
C LEU A 173 -8.30 4.22 1.92
N ILE A 174 -7.32 4.31 1.03
CA ILE A 174 -6.35 5.41 0.98
C ILE A 174 -6.57 6.15 -0.34
N LYS A 175 -6.75 7.47 -0.31
CA LYS A 175 -6.84 8.21 -1.57
C LYS A 175 -5.47 8.29 -2.22
N TRP A 176 -5.42 8.19 -3.54
CA TRP A 176 -4.15 8.25 -4.26
C TRP A 176 -3.38 9.56 -4.06
N ASN A 177 -4.08 10.67 -3.82
CA ASN A 177 -3.48 11.98 -3.55
C ASN A 177 -3.01 12.17 -2.09
N GLU A 178 -3.26 11.21 -1.20
CA GLU A 178 -2.74 11.23 0.19
C GLU A 178 -1.32 10.64 0.27
N PHE A 179 -0.85 9.97 -0.79
CA PHE A 179 0.52 9.45 -0.82
C PHE A 179 1.54 10.57 -0.99
N VAL A 180 2.60 10.52 -0.18
CA VAL A 180 3.70 11.47 -0.22
C VAL A 180 4.86 10.87 -0.98
N ARG A 181 5.42 11.61 -1.96
CA ARG A 181 6.59 11.18 -2.70
C ARG A 181 7.84 11.32 -1.83
N THR A 182 8.58 10.21 -1.72
CA THR A 182 9.84 10.11 -1.02
C THR A 182 10.92 9.50 -1.90
N ASN A 183 12.17 9.74 -1.53
CA ASN A 183 13.36 9.16 -2.14
C ASN A 183 14.32 8.77 -1.03
N HIS A 184 14.74 7.51 -0.99
CA HIS A 184 15.53 6.95 0.11
C HIS A 184 14.97 7.26 1.52
N GLY A 185 13.64 7.31 1.64
CA GLY A 185 12.93 7.59 2.90
C GLY A 185 12.91 9.08 3.31
N GLN A 186 13.33 9.98 2.43
CA GLN A 186 13.23 11.43 2.64
C GLN A 186 12.14 12.00 1.74
N VAL A 187 11.33 12.91 2.27
CA VAL A 187 10.28 13.60 1.49
C VAL A 187 10.95 14.48 0.42
N VAL A 188 10.50 14.36 -0.83
CA VAL A 188 11.09 15.10 -1.96
C VAL A 188 10.16 16.19 -2.46
N GLU A 189 10.59 17.43 -2.28
CA GLU A 189 9.96 18.59 -2.90
C GLU A 189 10.52 18.85 -4.31
N PRO A 190 9.71 19.35 -5.26
CA PRO A 190 8.29 19.66 -5.12
C PRO A 190 7.42 18.41 -5.19
N GLN A 191 6.45 18.24 -4.29
CA GLN A 191 5.44 17.18 -4.43
C GLN A 191 4.69 17.36 -5.76
N ARG A 192 4.85 16.39 -6.66
CA ARG A 192 4.03 16.29 -7.88
C ARG A 192 2.96 15.25 -7.62
N GLU A 193 1.82 15.41 -8.29
CA GLU A 193 0.79 14.38 -8.27
C GLU A 193 1.37 13.04 -8.77
N MET A 194 0.99 11.97 -8.10
CA MET A 194 1.39 10.63 -8.46
C MET A 194 0.78 10.24 -9.81
N LEU A 195 1.60 9.67 -10.70
CA LEU A 195 1.17 9.25 -12.04
C LEU A 195 0.36 7.94 -11.98
N THR A 196 -0.91 8.02 -11.60
CA THR A 196 -1.84 6.90 -11.44
C THR A 196 -2.08 6.08 -12.72
N GLN A 197 -1.80 6.63 -13.89
CA GLN A 197 -1.87 5.93 -15.18
C GLN A 197 -0.68 4.99 -15.44
N LYS A 198 0.38 5.10 -14.62
CA LYS A 198 1.67 4.43 -14.83
C LYS A 198 2.18 3.78 -13.54
N VAL A 199 1.29 3.13 -12.79
CA VAL A 199 1.70 2.42 -11.57
C VAL A 199 2.44 1.14 -11.95
N ARG A 200 3.65 0.98 -11.41
CA ARG A 200 4.55 -0.15 -11.66
C ARG A 200 4.40 -1.23 -10.62
N THR A 201 4.50 -0.85 -9.34
CA THR A 201 4.51 -1.79 -8.22
C THR A 201 3.79 -1.23 -7.02
N VAL A 202 3.21 -2.14 -6.23
CA VAL A 202 2.67 -1.86 -4.90
C VAL A 202 3.38 -2.76 -3.90
N GLY A 203 3.55 -2.31 -2.67
CA GLY A 203 4.24 -3.07 -1.64
C GLY A 203 4.07 -2.48 -0.26
N ILE A 204 4.67 -3.14 0.72
CA ILE A 204 4.65 -2.69 2.12
C ILE A 204 6.06 -2.73 2.67
N SER A 205 6.43 -1.73 3.46
CA SER A 205 7.69 -1.71 4.19
C SER A 205 7.49 -1.36 5.65
N LEU A 206 8.36 -1.89 6.49
CA LEU A 206 8.56 -1.49 7.87
C LEU A 206 9.91 -0.77 7.95
N ILE A 207 9.84 0.52 8.24
CA ILE A 207 11.00 1.44 8.31
C ILE A 207 11.02 2.24 9.62
N ASP A 208 10.32 1.74 10.64
CA ASP A 208 10.23 2.37 11.97
C ASP A 208 11.57 2.35 12.73
N ARG A 209 12.48 1.45 12.34
CA ARG A 209 13.76 1.18 13.01
C ARG A 209 13.59 0.86 14.49
N ILE A 210 12.49 0.21 14.85
CA ILE A 210 12.25 -0.26 16.21
C ILE A 210 12.64 -1.75 16.24
N PRO A 211 13.72 -2.13 16.94
CA PRO A 211 14.13 -3.53 17.02
C PRO A 211 13.03 -4.44 17.55
N GLY A 212 13.02 -5.69 17.10
CA GLY A 212 12.09 -6.71 17.59
C GLY A 212 11.18 -7.29 16.51
N PRO A 213 10.27 -8.20 16.89
CA PRO A 213 9.44 -8.94 15.95
C PRO A 213 8.42 -8.03 15.29
N TYR A 214 8.02 -8.40 14.09
CA TYR A 214 6.91 -7.79 13.37
C TYR A 214 6.06 -8.84 12.68
N ASP A 215 4.76 -8.59 12.54
CA ASP A 215 3.80 -9.50 11.90
C ASP A 215 2.65 -8.74 11.21
N LEU A 216 2.53 -8.94 9.90
CA LEU A 216 1.50 -8.33 9.08
C LEU A 216 0.95 -9.34 8.08
N SER A 217 -0.34 -9.63 8.15
CA SER A 217 -1.03 -10.43 7.14
C SER A 217 -1.74 -9.54 6.12
N ILE A 218 -1.66 -9.87 4.84
CA ILE A 218 -2.31 -9.15 3.73
C ILE A 218 -3.04 -10.14 2.84
N SER A 219 -4.33 -9.91 2.60
CA SER A 219 -5.11 -10.75 1.69
C SER A 219 -5.12 -10.20 0.26
N LYS A 220 -5.42 -8.91 0.10
CA LYS A 220 -5.58 -8.27 -1.21
C LYS A 220 -5.30 -6.77 -1.18
N ILE A 221 -4.84 -6.27 -2.32
CA ILE A 221 -4.62 -4.86 -2.64
C ILE A 221 -5.26 -4.59 -4.01
N TRP A 222 -6.16 -3.60 -4.09
CA TRP A 222 -6.89 -3.27 -5.31
C TRP A 222 -7.23 -1.79 -5.40
N ALA A 223 -7.47 -1.29 -6.61
CA ALA A 223 -8.01 0.05 -6.80
C ALA A 223 -9.54 0.00 -6.83
N THR A 224 -10.20 0.99 -6.23
CA THR A 224 -11.66 1.04 -6.12
C THR A 224 -12.20 2.46 -6.07
N ASN A 225 -13.47 2.60 -6.45
CA ASN A 225 -14.30 3.79 -6.24
C ASN A 225 -15.26 3.62 -5.04
N ALA A 226 -15.11 2.55 -4.26
CA ALA A 226 -15.94 2.22 -3.11
C ALA A 226 -17.44 2.18 -3.42
N THR A 227 -17.80 1.61 -4.58
CA THR A 227 -19.20 1.45 -4.99
C THR A 227 -19.80 0.16 -4.43
N SER A 228 -21.13 0.03 -4.45
CA SER A 228 -21.83 -1.19 -4.06
C SER A 228 -21.48 -2.41 -4.93
N GLU A 229 -20.92 -2.20 -6.12
CA GLU A 229 -20.47 -3.28 -7.02
C GLU A 229 -19.05 -3.77 -6.70
N ASP A 230 -18.39 -3.19 -5.68
CA ASP A 230 -17.10 -3.67 -5.21
C ASP A 230 -17.23 -4.95 -4.38
N GLU A 231 -17.19 -6.09 -5.06
CA GLU A 231 -17.21 -7.42 -4.45
C GLU A 231 -16.06 -7.65 -3.43
N PHE A 232 -14.93 -6.96 -3.57
CA PHE A 232 -13.81 -7.11 -2.64
C PHE A 232 -14.03 -6.35 -1.34
N LEU A 233 -14.65 -5.17 -1.41
CA LEU A 233 -15.09 -4.42 -0.23
C LEU A 233 -16.28 -5.11 0.45
N ASN A 234 -17.26 -5.58 -0.32
CA ASN A 234 -18.46 -6.24 0.23
C ASN A 234 -18.12 -7.54 0.97
N SER A 235 -17.04 -8.23 0.57
CA SER A 235 -16.54 -9.44 1.23
C SER A 235 -15.53 -9.18 2.34
N ALA A 236 -15.11 -7.93 2.54
CA ALA A 236 -14.20 -7.56 3.59
C ALA A 236 -14.94 -7.17 4.87
N PRO A 237 -14.40 -7.44 6.07
CA PRO A 237 -14.85 -6.78 7.29
C PRO A 237 -14.52 -5.29 7.16
N VAL A 238 -15.47 -4.48 6.70
CA VAL A 238 -15.29 -3.04 6.59
C VAL A 238 -15.49 -2.42 7.97
N PRO A 239 -14.55 -1.63 8.50
CA PRO A 239 -14.82 -0.79 9.67
C PRO A 239 -15.94 0.18 9.30
N GLN A 240 -17.02 0.21 10.10
CA GLN A 240 -18.09 1.19 9.89
C GLN A 240 -17.48 2.59 9.80
N LEU A 241 -17.59 3.24 8.64
CA LEU A 241 -17.32 4.67 8.52
C LEU A 241 -18.29 5.37 9.47
N GLN A 242 -17.81 5.85 10.61
CA GLN A 242 -18.59 6.77 11.43
C GLN A 242 -18.79 8.03 10.58
N SER A 243 -20.02 8.22 10.10
CA SER A 243 -20.41 9.47 9.46
C SER A 243 -20.28 10.57 10.50
N SER A 244 -19.41 11.55 10.21
CA SER A 244 -19.16 12.73 11.04
C SER A 244 -20.35 13.70 11.13
N GLN A 245 -21.59 13.23 10.91
CA GLN A 245 -22.79 14.04 11.00
C GLN A 245 -23.27 14.31 12.43
N ASN A 246 -22.76 13.59 13.44
CA ASN A 246 -23.19 13.76 14.83
C ASN A 246 -22.37 14.78 15.64
N ASP A 247 -21.16 15.16 15.20
CA ASP A 247 -20.32 16.10 15.96
C ASP A 247 -20.69 17.58 15.74
N LEU A 248 -21.44 17.90 14.68
CA LEU A 248 -21.88 19.28 14.40
C LEU A 248 -23.15 19.70 15.14
N LYS A 249 -23.90 18.78 15.76
CA LYS A 249 -25.13 19.11 16.51
C LYS A 249 -24.88 19.46 17.99
N ASN A 250 -23.70 19.17 18.52
CA ASN A 250 -23.39 19.38 19.95
C ASN A 250 -22.49 20.59 20.25
N ILE A 251 -22.22 21.46 19.26
CA ILE A 251 -21.55 22.73 19.53
C ILE A 251 -22.61 23.74 19.98
N THR A 252 -23.07 23.61 21.22
CA THR A 252 -23.81 24.69 21.89
C THR A 252 -22.80 25.80 22.20
N ARG A 253 -23.03 26.99 21.62
CA ARG A 253 -22.27 28.21 21.87
C ARG A 253 -22.22 28.46 23.38
N LYS A 254 -21.04 28.32 24.00
CA LYS A 254 -20.78 28.93 25.31
C LYS A 254 -20.52 30.41 25.04
N ASP A 255 -21.48 31.25 25.40
CA ASP A 255 -21.29 32.68 25.42
C ASP A 255 -20.13 33.02 26.38
N SER A 256 -19.05 33.55 25.81
CA SER A 256 -17.95 34.13 26.55
C SER A 256 -18.46 35.42 27.22
N GLY A 257 -18.81 35.32 28.50
CA GLY A 257 -19.18 36.46 29.33
C GLY A 257 -18.08 37.52 29.34
N PHE A 258 -18.50 38.77 29.16
CA PHE A 258 -17.69 39.96 29.38
C PHE A 258 -17.11 39.93 30.80
N GLY A 259 -15.78 39.99 30.91
CA GLY A 259 -15.10 40.19 32.19
C GLY A 259 -15.32 41.61 32.70
N GLU A 260 -15.85 41.73 33.91
CA GLU A 260 -15.89 42.99 34.66
C GLU A 260 -14.46 43.44 35.00
N GLY A 261 -14.06 44.60 34.49
CA GLY A 261 -12.80 45.24 34.83
C GLY A 261 -12.86 45.89 36.21
N SER A 262 -12.02 45.41 37.14
CA SER A 262 -11.81 46.02 38.44
C SER A 262 -11.11 47.39 38.31
N ARG A 263 -11.81 48.48 38.63
CA ARG A 263 -11.22 49.82 38.84
C ARG A 263 -10.55 49.89 40.20
N GLN A 264 -9.22 49.99 40.24
CA GLN A 264 -8.50 50.47 41.43
C GLN A 264 -8.64 51.99 41.55
N LYS A 265 -9.09 52.47 42.71
CA LYS A 265 -9.00 53.88 43.12
C LYS A 265 -7.63 54.11 43.76
N ILE A 266 -6.89 55.08 43.23
CA ILE A 266 -5.66 55.60 43.81
C ILE A 266 -6.04 56.65 44.87
N THR A 267 -5.44 56.53 46.05
CA THR A 267 -5.31 57.62 47.05
C THR A 267 -3.88 58.13 46.97
#